data_AF-A0A0B4N0A3-F1
#
_entry.id   AF-A0A0B4N0A3-F1
#
_cell.length_a   1.000
_cell.length_b   1.000
_cell.length_c   1.000
_cell.angle_alpha   90.00
_cell.angle_beta   90.00
_cell.angle_gamma   90.00
#
_symmetry.space_group_name_H-M   'P 1'
#
loop_
_entity.id
_entity.type
_entity.pdbx_description
1 polymer ?
#
loop_
_entity_poly.entity_id
_entity_poly.type
_entity_poly.pdbx_seq_one_letter_code
_entity_poly.pdbx_strand_id
1 'polypeptide(L)'
;MAKHLNPLEKEFLIRRYRSNLRISIKDFCESNGITDSSLKKWMKQYDEGGLEGLARADADIKEVLPEGVDRTEESYKREILKLRIENERLKKSYAVQTNADGEREYVRLKPKSSK
;
A
#
# COMPACT_ATOMS: atom_id res chain seq x y z
N MET A 1 -20.24 14.96 5.45
CA MET A 1 -18.92 15.50 5.06
C MET A 1 -18.24 14.47 4.19
N ALA A 2 -17.84 14.81 2.96
CA ALA A 2 -17.14 13.86 2.09
C ALA A 2 -15.75 13.57 2.67
N LYS A 3 -15.43 12.29 2.89
CA LYS A 3 -14.09 11.88 3.33
C LYS A 3 -13.07 12.35 2.29
N HIS A 4 -12.08 13.13 2.74
CA HIS A 4 -10.99 13.54 1.87
C HIS A 4 -10.03 12.38 1.69
N LEU A 5 -10.06 11.74 0.52
CA LEU A 5 -9.17 10.63 0.18
C LEU A 5 -7.83 11.18 -0.34
N ASN A 6 -6.73 10.66 0.20
CA ASN A 6 -5.39 10.98 -0.27
C ASN A 6 -5.07 10.25 -1.61
N PRO A 7 -4.00 10.62 -2.33
CA PRO A 7 -3.68 10.01 -3.64
C PRO A 7 -3.51 8.49 -3.59
N LEU A 8 -2.91 7.94 -2.52
CA LEU A 8 -2.71 6.50 -2.34
C LEU A 8 -4.04 5.76 -2.12
N GLU A 9 -4.95 6.32 -1.33
CA GLU A 9 -6.27 5.75 -1.11
C GLU A 9 -7.10 5.75 -2.40
N LYS A 10 -6.99 6.80 -3.22
CA LYS A 10 -7.60 6.85 -4.56
C LYS A 10 -7.02 5.77 -5.48
N GLU A 11 -5.69 5.62 -5.53
CA GLU A 11 -5.05 4.56 -6.32
C GLU A 11 -5.51 3.17 -5.88
N PHE A 12 -5.59 2.93 -4.57
CA PHE A 12 -6.07 1.66 -4.03
C PHE A 12 -7.49 1.33 -4.51
N LEU A 13 -8.40 2.30 -4.49
CA LEU A 13 -9.77 2.13 -4.98
C LEU A 13 -9.81 1.85 -6.48
N ILE A 14 -9.01 2.57 -7.29
CA ILE A 14 -8.89 2.33 -8.73
C ILE A 14 -8.41 0.90 -9.01
N ARG A 15 -7.32 0.47 -8.35
CA ARG A 15 -6.77 -0.88 -8.53
C ARG A 15 -7.75 -1.96 -8.09
N ARG A 16 -8.43 -1.76 -6.96
CA ARG A 16 -9.44 -2.71 -6.44
C ARG A 16 -10.62 -2.85 -7.40
N TYR A 17 -11.12 -1.75 -7.95
CA TYR A 17 -12.17 -1.78 -8.97
C TYR A 17 -11.70 -2.50 -10.24
N ARG A 18 -10.50 -2.15 -10.76
CA ARG A 18 -9.91 -2.79 -11.96
C ARG A 18 -9.65 -4.29 -11.80
N SER A 19 -9.29 -4.73 -10.59
CA SER A 19 -9.10 -6.16 -10.30
C SER A 19 -10.40 -6.97 -10.26
N ASN A 20 -11.55 -6.30 -10.07
CA ASN A 20 -12.85 -6.93 -9.88
C ASN A 20 -13.93 -6.27 -10.75
N LEU A 21 -13.79 -6.38 -12.07
CA LEU A 21 -14.72 -5.84 -13.07
C LEU A 21 -16.13 -6.49 -13.06
N ARG A 22 -16.39 -7.42 -12.14
CA ARG A 22 -17.72 -8.04 -11.95
C ARG A 22 -18.68 -7.13 -11.18
N ILE A 23 -18.15 -6.19 -10.40
CA ILE A 23 -18.94 -5.24 -9.61
C ILE A 23 -19.20 -4.01 -10.48
N SER A 24 -20.44 -3.52 -10.51
CA SER A 24 -20.75 -2.29 -11.24
C SER A 24 -20.08 -1.08 -10.58
N ILE A 25 -19.79 -0.03 -11.35
CA ILE A 25 -19.24 1.23 -10.81
C ILE A 25 -20.12 1.73 -9.65
N LYS A 26 -21.43 1.67 -9.83
CA LYS A 26 -22.41 2.17 -8.86
C LYS A 26 -22.33 1.41 -7.53
N ASP A 27 -22.36 0.07 -7.58
CA ASP A 27 -22.29 -0.76 -6.37
C ASP A 27 -20.94 -0.63 -5.67
N PHE A 28 -19.87 -0.48 -6.46
CA PHE A 28 -18.53 -0.23 -5.92
C PHE A 28 -18.45 1.14 -5.24
N CYS A 29 -19.03 2.18 -5.84
CA CYS A 29 -19.05 3.53 -5.28
C CYS A 29 -19.88 3.61 -3.99
N GLU A 30 -21.06 3.00 -3.97
CA GLU A 30 -21.93 2.93 -2.79
C GLU A 30 -21.24 2.22 -1.62
N SER A 31 -20.59 1.08 -1.87
CA SER A 31 -19.88 0.33 -0.82
C SER A 31 -18.64 1.05 -0.26
N ASN A 32 -18.01 1.94 -1.04
CA ASN A 32 -16.83 2.71 -0.60
C ASN A 32 -17.18 4.16 -0.20
N GLY A 33 -18.45 4.57 -0.25
CA GLY A 33 -18.89 5.91 0.10
C GLY A 33 -18.34 7.01 -0.82
N ILE A 34 -18.12 6.69 -2.09
CA ILE A 34 -17.64 7.61 -3.13
C ILE A 34 -18.72 7.79 -4.21
N THR A 35 -18.54 8.76 -5.10
CA THR A 35 -19.45 8.95 -6.24
C THR A 35 -18.84 8.40 -7.53
N ASP A 36 -19.70 7.94 -8.45
CA ASP A 36 -19.32 7.46 -9.77
C ASP A 36 -18.50 8.48 -10.56
N SER A 37 -18.86 9.76 -10.43
CA SER A 37 -18.15 10.87 -11.08
C SER A 37 -16.74 11.05 -10.53
N SER A 38 -16.55 10.93 -9.22
CA SER A 38 -15.22 10.97 -8.59
C SER A 38 -14.36 9.80 -9.03
N LEU A 39 -14.89 8.57 -9.02
CA LEU A 39 -14.11 7.40 -9.43
C LEU A 39 -13.70 7.47 -10.90
N LYS A 40 -14.61 7.85 -11.81
CA LYS A 40 -14.29 8.05 -13.23
C LYS A 40 -13.23 9.12 -13.45
N LYS A 41 -13.33 10.25 -12.73
CA LYS A 41 -12.32 11.31 -12.78
C LYS A 41 -10.95 10.80 -12.32
N TRP A 42 -10.88 10.10 -11.19
CA TRP A 42 -9.63 9.57 -10.68
C TRP A 42 -9.02 8.51 -11.61
N MET A 43 -9.82 7.63 -12.21
CA MET A 43 -9.32 6.68 -13.21
C MET A 43 -8.65 7.38 -14.38
N LYS A 44 -9.28 8.43 -14.94
CA LYS A 44 -8.70 9.21 -16.03
C LYS A 44 -7.40 9.91 -15.62
N GLN A 45 -7.40 10.57 -14.46
CA GLN A 45 -6.22 11.23 -13.91
C GLN A 45 -5.06 10.26 -13.67
N TYR A 46 -5.36 9.06 -13.20
CA TYR A 46 -4.38 8.01 -12.96
C TYR A 46 -3.83 7.41 -14.26
N ASP A 47 -4.66 7.26 -15.29
CA ASP A 47 -4.21 6.77 -16.60
C ASP A 47 -3.29 7.78 -17.30
N GLU A 48 -3.50 9.09 -17.09
CA GLU A 48 -2.70 10.16 -17.69
C GLU A 48 -1.41 10.45 -16.92
N GLY A 49 -1.45 10.48 -15.58
CA GLY A 49 -0.36 10.96 -14.73
C GLY A 49 0.01 10.03 -13.56
N GLY A 50 -0.48 8.79 -13.55
CA GLY A 50 -0.25 7.85 -12.47
C GLY A 50 -0.68 8.40 -11.11
N LEU A 51 0.11 8.11 -10.07
CA LEU A 51 -0.17 8.58 -8.71
C LEU A 51 -0.07 10.11 -8.58
N GLU A 52 0.81 10.74 -9.36
CA GLU A 52 0.97 12.20 -9.39
C GLU A 52 -0.28 12.89 -9.96
N GLY A 53 -0.93 12.29 -10.96
CA GLY A 53 -2.21 12.78 -11.49
C GLY A 53 -3.36 12.78 -10.47
N LEU A 54 -3.26 11.96 -9.41
CA LEU A 54 -4.23 11.88 -8.33
C LEU A 54 -3.97 12.88 -7.18
N ALA A 55 -2.77 13.46 -7.14
CA ALA A 55 -2.43 14.54 -6.24
C ALA A 55 -3.24 15.79 -6.58
N ARG A 56 -3.59 16.59 -5.56
CA ARG A 56 -4.16 17.91 -5.82
C ARG A 56 -3.01 18.88 -6.07
N ALA A 57 -3.23 19.91 -6.88
CA ALA A 57 -2.22 20.94 -7.12
C ALA A 57 -1.77 21.67 -5.83
N ASP A 58 -2.59 21.65 -4.77
CA ASP A 58 -2.35 22.21 -3.45
C ASP A 58 -1.90 21.17 -2.40
N ALA A 59 -1.84 19.88 -2.76
CA ALA A 59 -1.44 18.82 -1.86
C ALA A 59 -0.07 18.30 -2.28
N ASP A 60 0.98 18.78 -1.60
CA ASP A 60 2.25 18.06 -1.58
C ASP A 60 1.93 16.60 -1.22
N ILE A 61 2.36 15.67 -2.07
CA ILE A 61 2.37 14.26 -1.71
C ILE A 61 3.28 14.20 -0.50
N LYS A 62 2.66 14.15 0.69
CA LYS A 62 3.37 14.04 1.97
C LYS A 62 4.41 12.96 1.78
N GLU A 63 5.67 13.32 2.03
CA GLU A 63 6.81 12.44 1.76
C GLU A 63 6.50 11.06 2.32
N VAL A 64 6.19 10.13 1.41
CA VAL A 64 5.74 8.77 1.75
C VAL A 64 6.92 7.98 2.32
N LEU A 65 8.13 8.43 1.99
CA LEU A 65 9.35 7.83 2.43
C LEU A 65 9.66 8.22 3.87
N PRO A 66 10.15 7.28 4.68
CA PRO A 66 10.69 7.58 5.99
C PRO A 66 11.79 8.64 5.89
N GLU A 67 11.92 9.44 6.94
CA GLU A 67 12.99 10.41 7.09
C GLU A 67 14.36 9.71 6.90
N GLY A 68 15.19 10.26 6.00
CA GLY A 68 16.50 9.71 5.67
C GLY A 68 16.55 8.66 4.55
N VAL A 69 15.43 8.33 3.89
CA VAL A 69 15.44 7.48 2.69
C VAL A 69 15.70 8.32 1.45
N ASP A 70 16.86 8.10 0.83
CA ASP A 70 17.22 8.75 -0.43
C ASP A 70 16.33 8.23 -1.58
N ARG A 71 15.97 9.12 -2.51
CA ARG A 71 15.06 8.85 -3.64
C ARG A 71 15.76 8.21 -4.84
N THR A 72 16.83 7.45 -4.58
CA THR A 72 17.57 6.73 -5.62
C THR A 72 16.93 5.39 -5.91
N GLU A 73 17.00 4.93 -7.16
CA GLU A 73 16.48 3.63 -7.57
C GLU A 73 17.09 2.49 -6.75
N GLU A 74 18.37 2.61 -6.38
CA GLU A 74 19.07 1.64 -5.56
C GLU A 74 18.53 1.58 -4.12
N SER A 75 18.23 2.74 -3.51
CA SER A 75 17.58 2.82 -2.20
C SER A 75 16.21 2.13 -2.21
N TYR A 76 15.40 2.38 -3.25
CA TYR A 76 14.11 1.69 -3.40
C TYR A 76 14.25 0.19 -3.58
N LYS A 77 15.21 -0.27 -4.40
CA LYS A 77 15.48 -1.71 -4.59
C LYS A 77 15.86 -2.39 -3.28
N ARG A 78 16.71 -1.75 -2.47
CA ARG A 78 17.13 -2.25 -1.15
C ARG A 78 15.94 -2.34 -0.20
N GLU A 79 15.11 -1.31 -0.14
CA GLU A 79 13.93 -1.30 0.75
C GLU A 79 12.87 -2.33 0.30
N ILE A 80 12.62 -2.50 -1.00
CA ILE A 80 11.72 -3.54 -1.53
C ILE A 80 12.22 -4.94 -1.14
N LEU A 81 13.52 -5.20 -1.26
CA LEU A 81 14.10 -6.49 -0.89
C LEU A 81 13.93 -6.76 0.61
N LYS A 82 14.24 -5.77 1.45
CA LYS A 82 14.07 -5.84 2.90
C LYS A 82 12.61 -6.12 3.28
N LEU A 83 11.67 -5.39 2.69
CA LEU A 83 10.23 -5.58 2.90
C LEU A 83 9.77 -6.96 2.44
N ARG A 84 10.28 -7.51 1.34
CA ARG A 84 9.93 -8.87 0.89
C ARG A 84 10.41 -9.94 1.87
N ILE A 85 11.63 -9.82 2.39
CA ILE A 85 12.17 -10.74 3.40
C ILE A 85 11.31 -10.69 4.66
N GLU A 86 11.01 -9.48 5.14
CA GLU A 86 10.18 -9.26 6.32
C GLU A 86 8.75 -9.78 6.13
N ASN A 87 8.16 -9.57 4.95
CA ASN A 87 6.84 -10.07 4.63
C ASN A 87 6.79 -11.61 4.65
N GLU A 88 7.80 -12.27 4.08
CA GLU A 88 7.94 -13.73 4.15
C GLU A 88 8.14 -14.25 5.58
N ARG A 89 8.92 -13.52 6.40
CA ARG A 89 9.09 -13.80 7.83
C ARG A 89 7.76 -13.74 8.57
N LEU A 90 6.99 -12.67 8.36
CA LEU A 90 5.68 -12.45 8.99
C LEU A 90 4.64 -13.48 8.53
N LYS A 91 4.60 -13.82 7.23
CA LYS A 91 3.74 -14.90 6.70
C LYS A 91 3.99 -16.24 7.40
N LYS A 92 5.26 -16.53 7.74
CA LYS A 92 5.64 -17.74 8.48
C LYS A 92 5.46 -17.62 10.00
N SER A 93 4.96 -16.48 10.48
CA SER A 93 4.70 -16.16 11.89
C SER A 93 5.96 -16.25 12.77
N TYR A 94 7.11 -15.79 12.26
CA TYR A 94 8.27 -15.57 13.12
C TYR A 94 8.13 -14.24 13.85
N ALA A 95 8.52 -14.19 15.13
CA ALA A 95 8.78 -12.99 15.90
C ALA A 95 10.29 -12.70 15.91
N VAL A 96 10.67 -11.43 16.01
CA VAL A 96 12.05 -11.05 16.29
C VAL A 96 12.17 -10.91 17.80
N GLN A 97 13.09 -11.65 18.41
CA GLN A 97 13.46 -11.49 19.81
C GLN A 97 14.92 -11.07 19.89
N THR A 98 15.26 -10.27 20.89
CA THR A 98 16.65 -9.92 21.17
C THR A 98 17.15 -10.85 22.26
N ASN A 99 18.20 -11.61 21.99
CA ASN A 99 18.83 -12.50 22.97
C ASN A 99 19.56 -11.71 24.06
N ALA A 100 20.00 -12.43 25.09
CA ALA A 100 20.84 -11.89 26.15
C ALA A 100 22.12 -11.22 25.61
N ASP A 101 22.64 -11.69 24.46
CA ASP A 101 23.81 -11.16 23.77
C ASP A 101 23.53 -9.95 22.85
N GLY A 102 22.28 -9.49 22.78
CA GLY A 102 21.88 -8.36 21.93
C GLY A 102 21.64 -8.71 20.46
N GLU A 103 21.81 -9.98 20.08
CA GLU A 103 21.55 -10.48 18.73
C GLU A 103 20.05 -10.66 18.45
N ARG A 104 19.64 -10.40 17.20
CA ARG A 104 18.25 -10.58 16.76
C ARG A 104 18.02 -12.02 16.32
N GLU A 105 17.23 -12.76 17.08
CA GLU A 105 16.78 -14.10 16.73
C GLU A 105 15.36 -14.12 16.17
N TYR A 106 15.12 -15.04 15.24
CA TYR A 106 13.82 -15.27 14.62
C TYR A 106 13.13 -16.48 15.26
N VAL A 107 12.22 -16.22 16.20
CA VAL A 107 11.50 -17.27 16.95
C VAL A 107 10.12 -17.52 16.33
N ARG A 108 9.81 -18.77 15.97
CA ARG A 108 8.52 -19.09 15.37
C ARG A 108 7.40 -19.11 16.42
N LEU A 109 6.34 -18.34 16.22
CA LEU A 109 5.22 -18.22 17.17
C LEU A 109 4.22 -19.37 17.12
N LYS A 110 4.11 -20.07 15.99
CA LYS A 110 3.20 -21.21 15.82
C LYS A 110 3.98 -22.50 15.63
N PRO A 111 3.61 -23.61 16.30
CA PRO A 111 4.22 -24.90 16.03
C PRO A 111 4.00 -25.27 14.56
N LYS A 112 4.95 -26.02 13.98
CA LYS A 112 4.80 -26.55 12.63
C LYS A 112 3.56 -27.45 12.65
N SER A 113 2.48 -27.03 11.99
CA SER A 113 1.38 -27.94 11.67
C SER A 113 1.99 -29.08 10.86
N SER A 114 2.22 -30.22 11.50
CA SER A 114 2.52 -31.46 10.79
C SER A 114 1.21 -31.86 10.10
N LYS A 115 1.21 -31.81 8.77
CA LYS A 115 0.21 -32.55 7.99
C LYS A 115 0.61 -34.01 7.98
#